data_AF-D4V8Q2-F1
#
_entry.id   AF-D4V8Q2-F1
#
_cell.length_a   1.000
_cell.length_b   1.000
_cell.length_c   1.000
_cell.angle_alpha   90.00
_cell.angle_beta   90.00
_cell.angle_gamma   90.00
#
_symmetry.space_group_name_H-M   'P 1'
#
loop_
_entity.id
_entity.type
_entity.pdbx_description
1 polymer ?
#
loop_
_entity_poly.entity_id
_entity_poly.type
_entity_poly.pdbx_seq_one_letter_code
_entity_poly.pdbx_strand_id
1 'polypeptide(L)'
;MTLIALLGGCTSTSVTEKYQDKRNDIINVKDKVIEFETGNVLIGSVSRLYMSNKCLLIADHKSVDKQIHIFNKNDFSYLTSIGNFGEGPEEITVMGCLAIDEAHHQLYVSDHAKQKIFSYDMDSVMVDSLYKPQVKTAMNETLFPSEYQYINDTLSIAVLIKPTSTSTFNQFLGRWNMNTGEMIPMKYTHPDIQKKRITFAASEKAGIYVECYTRHDLMTICSLDGELLYNIYGPDWDGGNGNKLQSFGTVMIGNDKIFVSYCGEDYARDSFPTKILVFDLEGNYLKTLETGYKISDCCYDSFNNRIILSLNDVVQFAYLDIDGII
;
A
#
# COMPACT_ATOMS: atom_id res chain seq x y z
N MET A 1 44.60 46.68 -11.63
CA MET A 1 43.38 46.34 -10.89
C MET A 1 42.72 45.21 -11.64
N THR A 2 42.90 43.98 -11.18
CA THR A 2 42.27 42.80 -11.79
C THR A 2 41.68 41.98 -10.66
N LEU A 3 40.35 42.05 -10.56
CA LEU A 3 39.52 41.26 -9.68
C LEU A 3 39.19 39.98 -10.45
N ILE A 4 39.58 38.82 -9.94
CA ILE A 4 38.96 37.55 -10.32
C ILE A 4 38.59 36.83 -9.03
N ALA A 5 37.32 37.02 -8.65
CA ALA A 5 36.60 36.11 -7.79
C ALA A 5 36.23 34.88 -8.63
N LEU A 6 36.51 33.69 -8.13
CA LEU A 6 35.84 32.48 -8.58
C LEU A 6 35.36 31.72 -7.33
N LEU A 7 34.04 31.74 -7.24
CA LEU A 7 33.17 31.21 -6.21
C LEU A 7 33.33 29.70 -6.10
N GLY A 8 33.25 29.20 -4.86
CA GLY A 8 33.15 27.78 -4.58
C GLY A 8 31.85 27.17 -5.11
N GLY A 9 31.97 25.97 -5.67
CA GLY A 9 30.84 25.07 -5.86
C GLY A 9 30.96 23.92 -4.86
N CYS A 10 30.16 23.96 -3.79
CA CYS A 10 29.82 22.76 -3.05
C CYS A 10 28.87 21.94 -3.92
N THR A 11 29.37 20.88 -4.56
CA THR A 11 28.50 19.83 -5.09
C THR A 11 27.97 19.05 -3.90
N SER A 12 26.73 19.29 -3.49
CA SER A 12 26.00 18.34 -2.67
C SER A 12 25.75 17.10 -3.54
N THR A 13 26.65 16.13 -3.52
CA THR A 13 26.36 14.80 -4.06
C THR A 13 25.25 14.21 -3.19
N SER A 14 24.01 14.24 -3.66
CA SER A 14 22.93 13.47 -3.04
C SER A 14 23.35 12.00 -3.16
N VAL A 15 23.73 11.40 -2.03
CA VAL A 15 24.11 9.99 -2.00
C VAL A 15 22.82 9.19 -2.16
N THR A 16 22.71 8.44 -3.26
CA THR A 16 21.56 7.57 -3.53
C THR A 16 21.43 6.46 -2.50
N GLU A 17 22.54 6.09 -1.84
CA GLU A 17 22.59 5.04 -0.84
C GLU A 17 22.60 5.64 0.58
N LYS A 18 21.61 5.32 1.41
CA LYS A 18 21.47 5.81 2.78
C LYS A 18 21.48 4.64 3.76
N TYR A 19 22.51 4.56 4.61
CA TYR A 19 22.62 3.53 5.65
C TYR A 19 22.21 4.09 7.01
N GLN A 20 21.31 3.37 7.69
CA GLN A 20 20.78 3.76 8.99
C GLN A 20 21.32 2.83 10.08
N ASP A 21 22.07 3.37 11.03
CA ASP A 21 22.61 2.57 12.14
C ASP A 21 21.52 2.20 13.17
N LYS A 22 20.47 3.04 13.31
CA LYS A 22 19.42 2.87 14.32
C LYS A 22 18.11 3.56 13.92
N ARG A 23 17.01 3.06 14.48
CA ARG A 23 15.65 3.65 14.40
C ARG A 23 15.04 3.77 15.81
N ASN A 24 15.72 4.55 16.66
CA ASN A 24 15.49 4.54 18.11
C ASN A 24 14.77 5.80 18.65
N ASP A 25 14.30 6.71 17.80
CA ASP A 25 13.37 7.77 18.21
C ASP A 25 11.96 7.21 18.28
N ILE A 26 11.69 6.45 19.34
CA ILE A 26 10.45 5.69 19.53
C ILE A 26 9.50 6.49 20.43
N ILE A 27 8.30 6.76 19.91
CA ILE A 27 7.18 7.27 20.69
C ILE A 27 6.16 6.16 20.84
N ASN A 28 5.78 5.84 22.08
CA ASN A 28 4.64 4.96 22.34
C ASN A 28 3.34 5.74 22.11
N VAL A 29 2.50 5.22 21.22
CA VAL A 29 1.22 5.84 20.83
C VAL A 29 0.04 4.93 21.14
N LYS A 30 0.22 3.85 21.91
CA LYS A 30 -0.85 2.88 22.22
C LYS A 30 -2.11 3.55 22.77
N ASP A 31 -1.95 4.45 23.73
CA ASP A 31 -3.06 5.17 24.36
C ASP A 31 -3.70 6.25 23.46
N LYS A 32 -3.12 6.51 22.28
CA LYS A 32 -3.64 7.42 21.25
C LYS A 32 -4.32 6.69 20.10
N VAL A 33 -4.26 5.36 20.07
CA VAL A 33 -4.99 4.54 19.09
C VAL A 33 -6.43 4.42 19.58
N ILE A 34 -7.37 4.94 18.77
CA ILE A 34 -8.78 5.01 19.12
C ILE A 34 -9.55 3.97 18.32
N GLU A 35 -10.16 3.02 19.00
CA GLU A 35 -11.06 2.03 18.41
C GLU A 35 -12.29 2.70 17.78
N PHE A 36 -12.77 2.13 16.67
CA PHE A 36 -14.09 2.44 16.14
C PHE A 36 -14.85 1.16 15.81
N GLU A 37 -16.17 1.21 16.00
CA GLU A 37 -17.05 0.06 15.79
C GLU A 37 -17.59 0.04 14.35
N THR A 38 -17.79 -1.16 13.80
CA THR A 38 -18.42 -1.37 12.49
C THR A 38 -19.93 -1.61 12.58
N GLY A 39 -20.52 -1.37 13.75
CA GLY A 39 -21.93 -1.65 14.04
C GLY A 39 -22.25 -3.13 13.90
N ASN A 40 -23.30 -3.46 13.14
CA ASN A 40 -23.76 -4.83 12.91
C ASN A 40 -23.05 -5.53 11.74
N VAL A 41 -22.10 -4.86 11.07
CA VAL A 41 -21.37 -5.44 9.94
C VAL A 41 -20.28 -6.36 10.46
N LEU A 42 -20.45 -7.65 10.21
CA LEU A 42 -19.45 -8.67 10.56
C LEU A 42 -18.36 -8.67 9.49
N ILE A 43 -17.13 -8.36 9.89
CA ILE A 43 -15.97 -8.34 9.02
C ILE A 43 -14.97 -9.40 9.47
N GLY A 44 -14.53 -10.24 8.55
CA GLY A 44 -13.56 -11.29 8.79
C GLY A 44 -12.18 -10.78 9.19
N SER A 45 -11.36 -11.69 9.72
CA SER A 45 -10.01 -11.39 10.21
C SER A 45 -8.97 -11.12 9.11
N VAL A 46 -9.36 -11.16 7.84
CA VAL A 46 -8.47 -10.91 6.68
C VAL A 46 -9.12 -9.80 5.87
N SER A 47 -8.96 -8.59 6.40
CA SER A 47 -9.47 -7.35 5.82
C SER A 47 -8.33 -6.54 5.22
N ARG A 48 -8.62 -5.85 4.11
CA ARG A 48 -7.75 -4.81 3.54
C ARG A 48 -8.43 -3.46 3.59
N LEU A 49 -7.67 -2.43 3.90
CA LEU A 49 -8.17 -1.08 4.07
C LEU A 49 -7.82 -0.21 2.86
N TYR A 50 -8.82 0.49 2.33
CA TYR A 50 -8.62 1.47 1.26
C TYR A 50 -9.33 2.76 1.64
N MET A 51 -8.61 3.87 1.46
CA MET A 51 -9.15 5.20 1.75
C MET A 51 -9.41 5.94 0.44
N SER A 52 -10.64 6.43 0.28
CA SER A 52 -10.99 7.36 -0.79
C SER A 52 -11.20 8.77 -0.24
N ASN A 53 -11.39 9.74 -1.13
CA ASN A 53 -11.76 11.10 -0.73
C ASN A 53 -13.09 11.14 0.03
N LYS A 54 -14.01 10.20 -0.23
CA LYS A 54 -15.39 10.22 0.29
C LYS A 54 -15.66 9.21 1.42
N CYS A 55 -15.04 8.04 1.37
CA CYS A 55 -15.37 6.92 2.26
C CYS A 55 -14.16 6.03 2.59
N LEU A 56 -14.30 5.28 3.67
CA LEU A 56 -13.43 4.15 4.02
C LEU A 56 -14.03 2.88 3.39
N LEU A 57 -13.18 2.10 2.71
CA LEU A 57 -13.52 0.81 2.16
C LEU A 57 -12.78 -0.28 2.93
N ILE A 58 -13.50 -1.32 3.33
CA ILE A 58 -12.95 -2.50 3.97
C ILE A 58 -13.26 -3.71 3.09
N ALA A 59 -12.23 -4.30 2.51
CA ALA A 59 -12.34 -5.49 1.67
C ALA A 59 -12.17 -6.73 2.56
N ASP A 60 -13.26 -7.48 2.77
CA ASP A 60 -13.27 -8.73 3.54
C ASP A 60 -13.07 -9.94 2.61
N HIS A 61 -11.85 -10.46 2.59
CA HIS A 61 -11.52 -11.63 1.77
C HIS A 61 -12.07 -12.95 2.32
N LYS A 62 -12.66 -12.94 3.52
CA LYS A 62 -13.30 -14.12 4.13
C LYS A 62 -14.83 -14.06 4.10
N SER A 63 -15.43 -12.95 3.67
CA SER A 63 -16.88 -12.84 3.56
C SER A 63 -17.44 -13.84 2.56
N VAL A 64 -18.57 -14.45 2.93
CA VAL A 64 -19.35 -15.37 2.09
C VAL A 64 -20.65 -14.73 1.58
N ASP A 65 -20.83 -13.43 1.80
CA ASP A 65 -21.95 -12.63 1.30
C ASP A 65 -21.42 -11.40 0.55
N LYS A 66 -21.33 -10.23 1.19
CA LYS A 66 -20.73 -9.02 0.59
C LYS A 66 -19.26 -8.91 0.98
N GLN A 67 -18.37 -8.81 0.00
CA GLN A 67 -16.93 -8.79 0.23
C GLN A 67 -16.36 -7.38 0.42
N ILE A 68 -17.10 -6.32 0.09
CA ILE A 68 -16.62 -4.93 0.22
C ILE A 68 -17.61 -4.13 1.05
N HIS A 69 -17.15 -3.61 2.17
CA HIS A 69 -17.94 -2.79 3.09
C HIS A 69 -17.52 -1.33 3.01
N ILE A 70 -18.49 -0.43 2.93
CA ILE A 70 -18.28 1.00 2.70
C ILE A 70 -18.79 1.75 3.92
N PHE A 71 -17.92 2.58 4.49
CA PHE A 71 -18.18 3.36 5.69
C PHE A 71 -17.95 4.85 5.44
N ASN A 72 -18.73 5.68 6.11
CA ASN A 72 -18.44 7.10 6.18
C ASN A 72 -17.10 7.25 6.88
N LYS A 73 -16.14 7.89 6.23
CA LYS A 73 -14.80 7.96 6.81
C LYS A 73 -14.78 8.80 8.09
N ASN A 74 -15.64 9.82 8.25
CA ASN A 74 -15.54 10.76 9.36
C ASN A 74 -16.05 10.18 10.69
N ASP A 75 -17.18 9.48 10.65
CA ASP A 75 -17.84 8.92 11.84
C ASP A 75 -17.89 7.39 11.87
N PHE A 76 -17.32 6.73 10.85
CA PHE A 76 -17.29 5.27 10.69
C PHE A 76 -18.67 4.61 10.64
N SER A 77 -19.73 5.38 10.39
CA SER A 77 -21.06 4.82 10.18
C SER A 77 -21.10 3.99 8.90
N TYR A 78 -21.83 2.87 8.97
CA TYR A 78 -22.04 2.00 7.82
C TYR A 78 -22.84 2.73 6.73
N LEU A 79 -22.37 2.66 5.48
CA LEU A 79 -23.07 3.20 4.32
C LEU A 79 -23.74 2.08 3.51
N THR A 80 -22.96 1.12 3.02
CA THR A 80 -23.47 0.02 2.18
C THR A 80 -22.42 -1.09 2.03
N SER A 81 -22.77 -2.17 1.34
CA SER A 81 -21.83 -3.23 0.97
C SER A 81 -22.13 -3.81 -0.41
N ILE A 82 -21.06 -4.11 -1.14
CA ILE A 82 -21.11 -4.58 -2.53
C ILE A 82 -20.20 -5.81 -2.71
N GLY A 83 -20.18 -6.34 -3.93
CA GLY A 83 -19.35 -7.49 -4.27
C GLY A 83 -19.89 -8.78 -3.66
N ASN A 84 -21.00 -9.29 -4.21
CA ASN A 84 -21.54 -10.58 -3.80
C ASN A 84 -20.50 -11.68 -4.03
N PHE A 85 -20.25 -12.51 -3.04
CA PHE A 85 -19.42 -13.70 -3.17
C PHE A 85 -20.15 -14.74 -4.04
N GLY A 86 -19.46 -15.26 -5.05
CA GLY A 86 -19.97 -16.34 -5.89
C GLY A 86 -19.38 -16.40 -7.30
N GLU A 87 -19.86 -17.36 -8.09
CA GLU A 87 -19.36 -17.65 -9.44
C GLU A 87 -20.19 -16.99 -10.55
N GLY A 88 -21.31 -16.33 -10.21
CA GLY A 88 -22.19 -15.66 -11.14
C GLY A 88 -21.49 -14.53 -11.93
N PRO A 89 -22.02 -14.11 -13.09
CA PRO A 89 -21.35 -13.14 -13.97
C PRO A 89 -20.99 -11.79 -13.33
N GLU A 90 -21.76 -11.39 -12.31
CA GLU A 90 -21.66 -10.11 -11.60
C GLU A 90 -21.15 -10.29 -10.15
N GLU A 91 -20.91 -11.54 -9.73
CA GLU A 91 -20.39 -11.90 -8.41
C GLU A 91 -18.86 -11.88 -8.44
N ILE A 92 -18.22 -11.97 -7.27
CA ILE A 92 -16.77 -12.05 -7.12
C ILE A 92 -16.43 -13.41 -6.51
N THR A 93 -15.57 -14.17 -7.18
CA THR A 93 -15.18 -15.51 -6.72
C THR A 93 -13.92 -15.46 -5.87
N VAL A 94 -12.87 -14.77 -6.35
CA VAL A 94 -11.64 -14.55 -5.58
C VAL A 94 -11.25 -13.09 -5.69
N MET A 95 -11.69 -12.29 -4.71
CA MET A 95 -11.38 -10.86 -4.66
C MET A 95 -9.88 -10.65 -4.49
N GLY A 96 -9.32 -9.87 -5.41
CA GLY A 96 -7.95 -9.36 -5.38
C GLY A 96 -7.86 -7.94 -4.82
N CYS A 97 -7.05 -7.11 -5.46
CA CYS A 97 -6.88 -5.70 -5.10
C CYS A 97 -8.10 -4.84 -5.45
N LEU A 98 -8.37 -3.84 -4.61
CA LEU A 98 -9.22 -2.70 -4.95
C LEU A 98 -8.35 -1.54 -5.46
N ALA A 99 -8.87 -0.75 -6.41
CA ALA A 99 -8.26 0.51 -6.81
C ALA A 99 -9.35 1.58 -7.01
N ILE A 100 -9.02 2.82 -6.64
CA ILE A 100 -9.99 3.92 -6.63
C ILE A 100 -9.62 4.92 -7.73
N ASP A 101 -10.59 5.22 -8.59
CA ASP A 101 -10.53 6.32 -9.54
C ASP A 101 -11.30 7.50 -8.97
N GLU A 102 -10.58 8.38 -8.28
CA GLU A 102 -11.14 9.56 -7.64
C GLU A 102 -11.72 10.56 -8.64
N ALA A 103 -11.22 10.62 -9.87
CA ALA A 103 -11.66 11.59 -10.86
C ALA A 103 -13.03 11.23 -11.45
N HIS A 104 -13.30 9.94 -11.63
CA HIS A 104 -14.54 9.44 -12.22
C HIS A 104 -15.46 8.72 -11.23
N HIS A 105 -15.12 8.77 -9.94
CA HIS A 105 -15.84 8.12 -8.84
C HIS A 105 -16.05 6.61 -9.10
N GLN A 106 -15.03 5.92 -9.61
CA GLN A 106 -15.10 4.48 -9.85
C GLN A 106 -14.30 3.71 -8.81
N LEU A 107 -14.82 2.54 -8.43
CA LEU A 107 -14.08 1.53 -7.70
C LEU A 107 -13.81 0.34 -8.62
N TYR A 108 -12.53 0.06 -8.83
CA TYR A 108 -12.08 -1.11 -9.57
C TYR A 108 -11.82 -2.27 -8.61
N VAL A 109 -12.37 -3.45 -8.94
CA VAL A 109 -12.30 -4.64 -8.11
C VAL A 109 -11.77 -5.80 -8.94
N SER A 110 -10.61 -6.31 -8.57
CA SER A 110 -10.03 -7.49 -9.19
C SER A 110 -10.72 -8.78 -8.75
N ASP A 111 -11.03 -9.65 -9.70
CA ASP A 111 -11.37 -11.05 -9.45
C ASP A 111 -10.31 -11.94 -10.11
N HIS A 112 -9.46 -12.54 -9.26
CA HIS A 112 -8.35 -13.38 -9.72
C HIS A 112 -8.79 -14.76 -10.20
N ALA A 113 -9.97 -15.26 -9.80
CA ALA A 113 -10.49 -16.50 -10.36
C ALA A 113 -11.07 -16.27 -11.76
N LYS A 114 -11.72 -15.12 -11.98
CA LYS A 114 -12.28 -14.75 -13.29
C LYS A 114 -11.29 -14.06 -14.22
N GLN A 115 -10.10 -13.69 -13.71
CA GLN A 115 -9.09 -12.91 -14.43
C GLN A 115 -9.69 -11.62 -15.04
N LYS A 116 -10.49 -10.91 -14.24
CA LYS A 116 -11.22 -9.71 -14.66
C LYS A 116 -11.13 -8.62 -13.61
N ILE A 117 -11.33 -7.39 -14.06
CA ILE A 117 -11.51 -6.25 -13.18
C ILE A 117 -12.88 -5.67 -13.44
N PHE A 118 -13.66 -5.59 -12.38
CA PHE A 118 -14.97 -4.97 -12.35
C PHE A 118 -14.86 -3.49 -12.02
N SER A 119 -15.76 -2.67 -12.56
CA SER A 119 -15.94 -1.25 -12.24
C SER A 119 -17.28 -1.06 -11.57
N TYR A 120 -17.27 -0.38 -10.44
CA TYR A 120 -18.45 0.08 -9.73
C TYR A 120 -18.50 1.60 -9.77
N ASP A 121 -19.62 2.14 -10.21
CA ASP A 121 -19.89 3.57 -10.11
C ASP A 121 -20.29 3.88 -8.66
N MET A 122 -19.45 4.61 -7.95
CA MET A 122 -19.60 4.78 -6.51
C MET A 122 -20.80 5.65 -6.14
N ASP A 123 -21.15 6.63 -6.98
CA ASP A 123 -22.34 7.45 -6.72
C ASP A 123 -23.61 6.61 -6.88
N SER A 124 -23.65 5.68 -7.84
CA SER A 124 -24.75 4.73 -8.03
C SER A 124 -24.84 3.71 -6.89
N VAL A 125 -23.69 3.16 -6.44
CA VAL A 125 -23.62 2.22 -5.31
C VAL A 125 -24.17 2.80 -4.01
N MET A 126 -23.97 4.10 -3.79
CA MET A 126 -24.47 4.78 -2.58
C MET A 126 -26.00 4.93 -2.56
N VAL A 127 -26.65 4.83 -3.72
CA VAL A 127 -28.11 4.94 -3.86
C VAL A 127 -28.76 3.57 -4.04
N ASP A 128 -28.07 2.61 -4.65
CA ASP A 128 -28.55 1.25 -4.89
C ASP A 128 -27.49 0.20 -4.50
N SER A 129 -27.70 -0.48 -3.38
CA SER A 129 -26.83 -1.56 -2.91
C SER A 129 -26.87 -2.83 -3.78
N LEU A 130 -27.81 -2.92 -4.72
CA LEU A 130 -27.92 -3.99 -5.71
C LEU A 130 -27.31 -3.59 -7.07
N TYR A 131 -26.62 -2.44 -7.12
CA TYR A 131 -25.93 -1.99 -8.32
C TYR A 131 -24.97 -3.05 -8.85
N LYS A 132 -25.06 -3.29 -10.16
CA LYS A 132 -24.32 -4.33 -10.86
C LYS A 132 -23.05 -3.75 -11.48
N PRO A 133 -21.87 -4.36 -11.24
CA PRO A 133 -20.63 -3.86 -11.83
C PRO A 133 -20.60 -4.04 -13.34
N GLN A 134 -19.76 -3.25 -13.99
CA GLN A 134 -19.36 -3.46 -15.38
C GLN A 134 -17.98 -4.11 -15.44
N VAL A 135 -17.66 -4.82 -16.52
CA VAL A 135 -16.29 -5.30 -16.73
C VAL A 135 -15.46 -4.13 -17.27
N LYS A 136 -14.44 -3.69 -16.52
CA LYS A 136 -13.48 -2.65 -16.97
C LYS A 136 -12.49 -3.24 -17.96
N THR A 137 -11.87 -4.37 -17.61
CA THR A 137 -10.88 -5.05 -18.46
C THR A 137 -10.66 -6.50 -18.03
N ALA A 138 -10.04 -7.29 -18.90
CA ALA A 138 -9.55 -8.63 -18.58
C ALA A 138 -8.07 -8.56 -18.16
N MET A 139 -7.66 -9.47 -17.27
CA MET A 139 -6.26 -9.65 -16.88
C MET A 139 -5.55 -10.59 -17.86
N ASN A 140 -4.24 -10.41 -18.03
CA ASN A 140 -3.41 -11.29 -18.84
C ASN A 140 -2.81 -12.41 -17.96
N GLU A 141 -3.14 -13.67 -18.24
CA GLU A 141 -2.71 -14.83 -17.46
C GLU A 141 -1.18 -15.02 -17.39
N THR A 142 -0.44 -14.49 -18.37
CA THR A 142 1.03 -14.64 -18.45
C THR A 142 1.80 -13.57 -17.66
N LEU A 143 1.16 -12.43 -17.42
CA LEU A 143 1.69 -11.32 -16.65
C LEU A 143 0.48 -10.49 -16.19
N PHE A 144 0.14 -10.53 -14.90
CA PHE A 144 -1.04 -9.83 -14.38
C PHE A 144 -0.69 -8.96 -13.17
N PRO A 145 -1.47 -7.89 -12.92
CA PRO A 145 -1.36 -7.13 -11.68
C PRO A 145 -2.00 -7.92 -10.53
N SER A 146 -1.23 -8.15 -9.45
CA SER A 146 -1.75 -8.67 -8.18
C SER A 146 -2.25 -7.57 -7.27
N GLU A 147 -1.51 -6.45 -7.24
CA GLU A 147 -1.84 -5.22 -6.52
C GLU A 147 -1.55 -4.05 -7.47
N TYR A 148 -2.32 -2.98 -7.38
CA TYR A 148 -2.10 -1.78 -8.18
C TYR A 148 -2.72 -0.55 -7.55
N GLN A 149 -2.09 0.60 -7.81
CA GLN A 149 -2.66 1.91 -7.55
C GLN A 149 -2.98 2.55 -8.89
N TYR A 150 -4.25 2.90 -9.07
CA TYR A 150 -4.74 3.61 -10.24
C TYR A 150 -4.30 5.07 -10.16
N ILE A 151 -3.70 5.59 -11.23
CA ILE A 151 -3.44 7.04 -11.39
C ILE A 151 -4.35 7.56 -12.49
N ASN A 152 -4.32 6.94 -13.66
CA ASN A 152 -5.27 7.14 -14.76
C ASN A 152 -5.25 5.94 -15.71
N ASP A 153 -6.11 5.95 -16.73
CA ASP A 153 -6.24 4.81 -17.65
C ASP A 153 -4.95 4.49 -18.45
N THR A 154 -4.02 5.44 -18.57
CA THR A 154 -2.73 5.24 -19.26
C THR A 154 -1.58 4.89 -18.31
N LEU A 155 -1.78 5.08 -17.00
CA LEU A 155 -0.77 4.85 -15.99
C LEU A 155 -1.41 4.35 -14.68
N SER A 156 -1.10 3.11 -14.36
CA SER A 156 -1.19 2.55 -13.01
C SER A 156 0.18 2.04 -12.61
N ILE A 157 0.47 2.04 -11.31
CA ILE A 157 1.66 1.37 -10.77
C ILE A 157 1.20 0.06 -10.16
N ALA A 158 1.83 -1.04 -10.55
CA ALA A 158 1.34 -2.38 -10.21
C ALA A 158 2.46 -3.33 -9.79
N VAL A 159 2.13 -4.20 -8.84
CA VAL A 159 2.88 -5.41 -8.58
C VAL A 159 2.48 -6.46 -9.61
N LEU A 160 3.37 -6.68 -10.56
CA LEU A 160 3.21 -7.62 -11.65
C LEU A 160 3.66 -9.02 -11.24
N ILE A 161 2.82 -10.01 -11.51
CA ILE A 161 3.10 -11.42 -11.28
C ILE A 161 3.31 -12.11 -12.61
N LYS A 162 4.47 -12.74 -12.76
CA LYS A 162 4.79 -13.63 -13.86
C LYS A 162 4.88 -15.06 -13.33
N PRO A 163 3.88 -15.93 -13.59
CA PRO A 163 3.96 -17.33 -13.23
C PRO A 163 5.17 -18.00 -13.90
N THR A 164 5.91 -18.81 -13.14
CA THR A 164 7.02 -19.64 -13.65
C THR A 164 6.67 -21.14 -13.59
N SER A 165 5.69 -21.50 -12.76
CA SER A 165 5.07 -22.82 -12.72
C SER A 165 3.68 -22.70 -12.07
N THR A 166 3.03 -23.82 -11.78
CA THR A 166 1.76 -23.86 -11.05
C THR A 166 1.82 -23.33 -9.61
N SER A 167 3.02 -23.26 -9.00
CA SER A 167 3.20 -22.84 -7.59
C SER A 167 4.32 -21.83 -7.38
N THR A 168 4.97 -21.37 -8.45
CA THR A 168 6.10 -20.44 -8.38
C THR A 168 5.89 -19.26 -9.33
N PHE A 169 6.37 -18.10 -8.91
CA PHE A 169 6.22 -16.86 -9.66
C PHE A 169 7.33 -15.87 -9.35
N ASN A 170 7.58 -15.01 -10.32
CA ASN A 170 8.39 -13.79 -10.17
C ASN A 170 7.49 -12.59 -9.94
N GLN A 171 7.96 -11.65 -9.13
CA GLN A 171 7.27 -10.42 -8.78
C GLN A 171 8.11 -9.24 -9.27
N PHE A 172 7.45 -8.25 -9.89
CA PHE A 172 8.06 -7.02 -10.35
C PHE A 172 7.16 -5.85 -9.95
N LEU A 173 7.74 -4.66 -9.80
CA LEU A 173 6.95 -3.44 -9.85
C LEU A 173 6.98 -2.94 -11.29
N GLY A 174 5.88 -2.42 -11.80
CA GLY A 174 5.81 -1.94 -13.18
C GLY A 174 4.72 -0.90 -13.39
N ARG A 175 4.82 -0.26 -14.55
CA ARG A 175 3.78 0.61 -15.09
C ARG A 175 2.79 -0.24 -15.86
N TRP A 176 1.52 0.08 -15.74
CA TRP A 176 0.44 -0.60 -16.43
C TRP A 176 -0.47 0.41 -17.11
N ASN A 177 -0.60 0.28 -18.43
CA ASN A 177 -1.59 1.01 -19.21
C ASN A 177 -2.87 0.17 -19.27
N MET A 178 -3.91 0.61 -18.57
CA MET A 178 -5.18 -0.14 -18.49
C MET A 178 -6.00 -0.06 -19.78
N ASN A 179 -5.80 0.97 -20.61
CA ASN A 179 -6.44 1.09 -21.92
C ASN A 179 -5.89 0.08 -22.93
N THR A 180 -4.57 -0.10 -22.98
CA THR A 180 -3.93 -1.00 -23.96
C THR A 180 -3.66 -2.39 -23.39
N GLY A 181 -3.65 -2.54 -22.07
CA GLY A 181 -3.22 -3.75 -21.38
C GLY A 181 -1.70 -3.91 -21.27
N GLU A 182 -0.92 -2.94 -21.76
CA GLU A 182 0.54 -3.00 -21.74
C GLU A 182 1.10 -2.88 -20.31
N MET A 183 1.97 -3.81 -19.93
CA MET A 183 2.65 -3.84 -18.62
C MET A 183 4.16 -3.83 -18.82
N ILE A 184 4.82 -2.80 -18.28
CA ILE A 184 6.26 -2.57 -18.41
C ILE A 184 6.88 -2.56 -17.01
N PRO A 185 7.75 -3.53 -16.66
CA PRO A 185 8.49 -3.50 -15.41
C PRO A 185 9.31 -2.21 -15.24
N MET A 186 9.45 -1.74 -14.00
CA MET A 186 10.30 -0.59 -13.67
C MET A 186 11.77 -0.89 -14.00
N LYS A 187 12.49 0.15 -14.44
CA LYS A 187 13.89 0.03 -14.88
C LYS A 187 14.82 -0.39 -13.75
N TYR A 188 14.67 0.24 -12.59
CA TYR A 188 15.54 -0.02 -11.45
C TYR A 188 15.18 -1.35 -10.75
N THR A 189 16.21 -2.14 -10.45
CA THR A 189 16.13 -3.31 -9.56
C THR A 189 17.40 -3.31 -8.72
N HIS A 190 17.23 -3.48 -7.41
CA HIS A 190 18.37 -3.54 -6.50
C HIS A 190 19.26 -4.76 -6.82
N PRO A 191 20.59 -4.59 -7.01
CA PRO A 191 21.47 -5.65 -7.52
C PRO A 191 21.58 -6.86 -6.58
N ASP A 192 21.50 -6.62 -5.27
CA ASP A 192 21.66 -7.69 -4.27
C ASP A 192 20.36 -8.48 -4.00
N ILE A 193 19.21 -8.04 -4.54
CA ILE A 193 17.93 -8.70 -4.29
C ILE A 193 17.68 -9.78 -5.32
N GLN A 194 17.87 -11.04 -4.92
CA GLN A 194 17.64 -12.20 -5.78
C GLN A 194 16.16 -12.53 -5.98
N LYS A 195 15.34 -12.38 -4.92
CA LYS A 195 13.91 -12.70 -4.95
C LYS A 195 13.08 -11.55 -4.39
N LYS A 196 12.51 -10.79 -5.30
CA LYS A 196 11.65 -9.64 -4.99
C LYS A 196 10.36 -10.07 -4.28
N ARG A 197 10.13 -9.56 -3.08
CA ARG A 197 8.86 -9.68 -2.33
C ARG A 197 8.60 -8.33 -1.67
N ILE A 198 7.69 -7.57 -2.26
CA ILE A 198 7.54 -6.14 -1.96
C ILE A 198 6.09 -5.77 -1.67
N THR A 199 5.95 -4.65 -0.98
CA THR A 199 4.77 -3.78 -0.96
C THR A 199 5.18 -2.42 -1.51
N PHE A 200 4.24 -1.61 -1.97
CA PHE A 200 4.55 -0.31 -2.55
C PHE A 200 3.45 0.73 -2.31
N ALA A 201 3.83 1.99 -2.45
CA ALA A 201 2.91 3.11 -2.59
C ALA A 201 3.50 4.10 -3.60
N ALA A 202 2.62 4.79 -4.33
CA ALA A 202 2.97 5.81 -5.30
C ALA A 202 2.26 7.13 -4.93
N SER A 203 2.88 8.24 -5.30
CA SER A 203 2.31 9.57 -5.13
C SER A 203 2.55 10.37 -6.40
N GLU A 204 1.48 10.65 -7.14
CA GLU A 204 1.54 11.53 -8.30
C GLU A 204 1.97 12.95 -7.89
N LYS A 205 1.43 13.46 -6.77
CA LYS A 205 1.77 14.77 -6.22
C LYS A 205 3.28 14.91 -5.95
N ALA A 206 3.90 13.87 -5.38
CA ALA A 206 5.34 13.89 -5.09
C ALA A 206 6.21 13.41 -6.27
N GLY A 207 5.60 12.83 -7.31
CA GLY A 207 6.33 12.29 -8.47
C GLY A 207 7.16 11.04 -8.17
N ILE A 208 6.84 10.30 -7.10
CA ILE A 208 7.62 9.13 -6.65
C ILE A 208 6.77 7.88 -6.46
N TYR A 209 7.44 6.74 -6.46
CA TYR A 209 6.97 5.54 -5.79
C TYR A 209 8.00 5.04 -4.77
N VAL A 210 7.50 4.38 -3.75
CA VAL A 210 8.26 3.76 -2.67
C VAL A 210 8.00 2.26 -2.71
N GLU A 211 9.07 1.49 -2.72
CA GLU A 211 9.08 0.04 -2.67
C GLU A 211 9.71 -0.39 -1.35
N CYS A 212 8.98 -1.17 -0.55
CA CYS A 212 9.51 -1.73 0.69
C CYS A 212 9.62 -3.25 0.57
N TYR A 213 10.76 -3.80 0.97
CA TYR A 213 11.03 -5.23 0.86
C TYR A 213 10.52 -5.97 2.09
N THR A 214 9.60 -6.90 1.91
CA THR A 214 8.97 -7.63 3.04
C THR A 214 9.95 -8.54 3.80
N ARG A 215 11.07 -8.91 3.16
CA ARG A 215 12.08 -9.86 3.68
C ARG A 215 13.47 -9.27 3.87
N HIS A 216 13.61 -7.96 3.67
CA HIS A 216 14.86 -7.25 3.81
C HIS A 216 14.58 -5.89 4.44
N ASP A 217 15.46 -5.43 5.33
CA ASP A 217 15.38 -4.07 5.84
C ASP A 217 15.92 -3.06 4.81
N LEU A 218 15.24 -3.01 3.67
CA LEU A 218 15.49 -2.14 2.53
C LEU A 218 14.19 -1.45 2.10
N MET A 219 14.30 -0.15 1.86
CA MET A 219 13.31 0.66 1.14
C MET A 219 13.99 1.29 -0.07
N THR A 220 13.33 1.28 -1.22
CA THR A 220 13.79 1.95 -2.44
C THR A 220 12.77 3.00 -2.84
N ILE A 221 13.25 4.20 -3.13
CA ILE A 221 12.45 5.33 -3.61
C ILE A 221 12.92 5.67 -5.02
N CYS A 222 11.97 5.75 -5.94
CA CYS A 222 12.22 6.07 -7.34
C CYS A 222 11.26 7.13 -7.83
N SER A 223 11.59 7.78 -8.95
CA SER A 223 10.61 8.56 -9.72
C SER A 223 9.54 7.64 -10.33
N LEU A 224 8.39 8.20 -10.71
CA LEU A 224 7.35 7.43 -11.42
C LEU A 224 7.79 6.85 -12.78
N ASP A 225 8.87 7.36 -13.37
CA ASP A 225 9.49 6.83 -14.58
C ASP A 225 10.47 5.66 -14.32
N GLY A 226 10.71 5.33 -13.04
CA GLY A 226 11.54 4.21 -12.62
C GLY A 226 13.03 4.54 -12.45
N GLU A 227 13.38 5.82 -12.35
CA GLU A 227 14.75 6.25 -12.04
C GLU A 227 14.98 6.20 -10.52
N LEU A 228 16.11 5.60 -10.11
CA LEU A 228 16.48 5.51 -8.69
C LEU A 228 16.70 6.91 -8.11
N LEU A 229 16.06 7.19 -6.98
CA LEU A 229 16.35 8.36 -6.16
C LEU A 229 17.16 7.94 -4.93
N TYR A 230 16.64 6.97 -4.16
CA TYR A 230 17.26 6.53 -2.91
C TYR A 230 17.07 5.03 -2.65
N ASN A 231 18.10 4.40 -2.10
CA ASN A 231 18.00 3.17 -1.32
C ASN A 231 18.27 3.50 0.13
N ILE A 232 17.41 2.98 1.01
CA ILE A 232 17.47 3.18 2.44
C ILE A 232 17.65 1.82 3.08
N TYR A 233 18.87 1.58 3.57
CA TYR A 233 19.25 0.39 4.29
C TYR A 233 19.00 0.61 5.77
N GLY A 234 18.12 -0.21 6.36
CA GLY A 234 17.89 -0.19 7.78
C GLY A 234 19.00 -0.86 8.58
N PRO A 235 18.91 -0.79 9.92
CA PRO A 235 19.90 -1.37 10.83
C PRO A 235 20.12 -2.87 10.63
N ASP A 236 19.09 -3.57 10.16
CA ASP A 236 19.10 -5.02 9.98
C ASP A 236 19.34 -5.45 8.51
N TRP A 237 19.85 -4.56 7.67
CA TRP A 237 20.25 -4.89 6.29
C TRP A 237 21.37 -5.95 6.29
N ASP A 238 21.12 -7.08 5.62
CA ASP A 238 21.99 -8.26 5.65
C ASP A 238 22.77 -8.51 4.35
N GLY A 239 22.83 -7.50 3.47
CA GLY A 239 23.47 -7.62 2.15
C GLY A 239 22.67 -8.48 1.16
N GLY A 240 21.35 -8.62 1.34
CA GLY A 240 20.49 -9.36 0.42
C GLY A 240 20.46 -10.88 0.66
N ASN A 241 21.11 -11.37 1.72
CA ASN A 241 21.15 -12.80 2.07
C ASN A 241 19.78 -13.37 2.48
N GLY A 242 18.82 -12.50 2.80
CA GLY A 242 17.38 -12.68 2.67
C GLY A 242 16.86 -14.03 3.11
N ASN A 243 16.58 -14.21 4.42
CA ASN A 243 15.71 -15.29 4.91
C ASN A 243 15.38 -15.21 6.42
N LYS A 244 15.79 -14.17 7.15
CA LYS A 244 15.60 -14.12 8.60
C LYS A 244 14.48 -13.18 9.03
N LEU A 245 14.43 -11.95 8.51
CA LEU A 245 13.57 -10.89 9.05
C LEU A 245 12.29 -10.68 8.23
N GLN A 246 11.15 -10.64 8.90
CA GLN A 246 9.97 -9.95 8.40
C GLN A 246 10.15 -8.46 8.71
N SER A 247 10.43 -7.66 7.69
CA SER A 247 10.80 -6.24 7.86
C SER A 247 9.58 -5.34 7.69
N PHE A 248 9.19 -5.07 6.45
CA PHE A 248 8.14 -4.12 6.12
C PHE A 248 6.79 -4.79 5.81
N GLY A 249 5.71 -4.20 6.36
CA GLY A 249 4.33 -4.41 5.94
C GLY A 249 3.85 -3.27 5.04
N THR A 250 2.57 -2.90 5.11
CA THR A 250 1.94 -1.85 4.29
C THR A 250 2.67 -0.50 4.36
N VAL A 251 2.91 0.11 3.20
CA VAL A 251 3.50 1.43 3.01
C VAL A 251 2.43 2.43 2.55
N MET A 252 2.51 3.66 3.06
CA MET A 252 1.57 4.74 2.79
C MET A 252 2.36 6.03 2.56
N ILE A 253 1.86 6.89 1.67
CA ILE A 253 2.45 8.22 1.42
C ILE A 253 1.38 9.27 1.69
N GLY A 254 1.71 10.26 2.50
CA GLY A 254 0.76 11.30 2.91
C GLY A 254 1.41 12.39 3.74
N ASN A 255 0.86 13.60 3.71
CA ASN A 255 1.40 14.76 4.44
C ASN A 255 2.92 14.93 4.28
N ASP A 256 3.37 14.79 3.04
CA ASP A 256 4.77 14.86 2.60
C ASP A 256 5.71 13.95 3.41
N LYS A 257 5.21 12.76 3.80
CA LYS A 257 5.91 11.71 4.54
C LYS A 257 5.61 10.34 3.97
N ILE A 258 6.51 9.41 4.29
CA ILE A 258 6.33 7.97 4.07
C ILE A 258 6.09 7.34 5.44
N PHE A 259 4.99 6.60 5.53
CA PHE A 259 4.65 5.79 6.69
C PHE A 259 4.73 4.33 6.28
N VAL A 260 5.33 3.48 7.11
CA VAL A 260 5.39 2.05 6.81
C VAL A 260 5.23 1.24 8.08
N SER A 261 4.30 0.27 8.05
CA SER A 261 4.18 -0.68 9.15
C SER A 261 5.42 -1.58 9.16
N TYR A 262 6.00 -1.79 10.34
CA TYR A 262 7.28 -2.48 10.48
C TYR A 262 7.25 -3.47 11.64
N CYS A 263 7.81 -4.65 11.39
CA CYS A 263 7.95 -5.71 12.38
C CYS A 263 9.40 -5.73 12.91
N GLY A 264 10.37 -6.01 12.03
CA GLY A 264 11.80 -6.07 12.41
C GLY A 264 12.13 -7.29 13.28
N GLU A 265 11.36 -8.36 13.13
CA GLU A 265 11.54 -9.61 13.88
C GLU A 265 11.74 -10.79 12.93
N ASP A 266 12.31 -11.88 13.45
CA ASP A 266 12.46 -13.11 12.68
C ASP A 266 11.10 -13.65 12.23
N TYR A 267 11.05 -14.26 11.05
CA TYR A 267 9.81 -14.80 10.45
C TYR A 267 9.21 -15.93 11.30
N ALA A 268 8.42 -15.57 12.31
CA ALA A 268 7.56 -16.48 13.07
C ALA A 268 6.12 -16.45 12.50
N ARG A 269 5.39 -17.56 12.64
CA ARG A 269 4.04 -17.73 12.04
C ARG A 269 3.00 -16.69 12.47
N ASP A 270 3.22 -15.99 13.58
CA ASP A 270 2.31 -15.00 14.15
C ASP A 270 2.93 -13.60 14.29
N SER A 271 3.96 -13.29 13.49
CA SER A 271 4.63 -11.98 13.53
C SER A 271 3.83 -10.94 12.74
N PHE A 272 3.33 -9.92 13.44
CA PHE A 272 2.65 -8.77 12.86
C PHE A 272 3.45 -7.51 13.19
N PRO A 273 3.53 -6.54 12.26
CA PRO A 273 4.01 -5.21 12.59
C PRO A 273 3.30 -4.64 13.82
N THR A 274 4.04 -4.06 14.76
CA THR A 274 3.46 -3.24 15.85
C THR A 274 3.86 -1.77 15.74
N LYS A 275 4.82 -1.48 14.85
CA LYS A 275 5.41 -0.16 14.67
C LYS A 275 4.97 0.45 13.36
N ILE A 276 4.90 1.77 13.33
CA ILE A 276 4.86 2.57 12.09
C ILE A 276 6.13 3.41 12.05
N LEU A 277 7.01 3.12 11.08
CA LEU A 277 8.17 3.95 10.81
C LEU A 277 7.77 5.14 9.95
N VAL A 278 8.37 6.29 10.23
CA VAL A 278 8.07 7.55 9.55
C VAL A 278 9.35 8.13 8.97
N PHE A 279 9.28 8.46 7.69
CA PHE A 279 10.36 9.06 6.92
C PHE A 279 9.85 10.30 6.18
N ASP A 280 10.76 11.21 5.83
CA ASP A 280 10.46 12.19 4.79
C ASP A 280 10.46 11.54 3.40
N LEU A 281 10.12 12.31 2.36
CA LEU A 281 10.05 11.82 0.97
C LEU A 281 11.42 11.47 0.37
N GLU A 282 12.52 11.85 1.02
CA GLU A 282 13.87 11.43 0.63
C GLU A 282 14.33 10.17 1.38
N GLY A 283 13.48 9.61 2.23
CA GLY A 283 13.80 8.41 3.02
C GLY A 283 14.67 8.67 4.25
N ASN A 284 14.79 9.93 4.70
CA ASN A 284 15.44 10.22 5.97
C ASN A 284 14.49 9.80 7.12
N TYR A 285 14.99 8.98 8.04
CA TYR A 285 14.22 8.53 9.20
C TYR A 285 13.89 9.70 10.12
N LEU A 286 12.61 9.82 10.50
CA LEU A 286 12.10 10.86 11.38
C LEU A 286 11.70 10.29 12.75
N LYS A 287 11.03 9.14 12.77
CA LYS A 287 10.48 8.56 14.00
C LYS A 287 9.97 7.13 13.84
N THR A 288 9.78 6.48 14.98
CA THR A 288 9.06 5.21 15.12
C THR A 288 7.86 5.40 16.05
N LEU A 289 6.66 5.10 15.57
CA LEU A 289 5.45 5.07 16.40
C LEU A 289 5.22 3.62 16.83
N GLU A 290 5.34 3.34 18.13
CA GLU A 290 5.01 2.03 18.69
C GLU A 290 3.54 2.00 19.11
N THR A 291 2.72 1.23 18.38
CA THR A 291 1.28 1.14 18.66
C THR A 291 0.98 0.11 19.74
N GLY A 292 1.87 -0.88 19.93
CA GLY A 292 1.63 -2.01 20.82
C GLY A 292 0.41 -2.87 20.46
N TYR A 293 -0.10 -2.75 19.23
CA TYR A 293 -1.13 -3.59 18.62
C TYR A 293 -0.57 -4.32 17.41
N LYS A 294 -1.09 -5.50 17.11
CA LYS A 294 -0.71 -6.26 15.91
C LYS A 294 -1.42 -5.69 14.68
N ILE A 295 -0.69 -4.95 13.85
CA ILE A 295 -1.21 -4.32 12.64
C ILE A 295 -1.26 -5.36 11.50
N SER A 296 -2.46 -5.64 11.01
CA SER A 296 -2.69 -6.53 9.86
C SER A 296 -2.68 -5.77 8.53
N ASP A 297 -3.22 -4.56 8.53
CA ASP A 297 -3.19 -3.63 7.39
C ASP A 297 -3.42 -2.20 7.87
N CYS A 298 -3.08 -1.21 7.04
CA CYS A 298 -3.33 0.19 7.34
C CYS A 298 -3.47 1.03 6.08
N CYS A 299 -4.22 2.13 6.17
CA CYS A 299 -4.31 3.13 5.11
C CYS A 299 -4.30 4.54 5.71
N TYR A 300 -3.95 5.53 4.89
CA TYR A 300 -3.82 6.92 5.33
C TYR A 300 -5.01 7.77 4.86
N ASP A 301 -5.63 8.49 5.80
CA ASP A 301 -6.68 9.48 5.54
C ASP A 301 -6.07 10.87 5.50
N SER A 302 -5.80 11.34 4.28
CA SER A 302 -5.15 12.63 4.03
C SER A 302 -5.99 13.84 4.41
N PHE A 303 -7.32 13.71 4.47
CA PHE A 303 -8.20 14.83 4.83
C PHE A 303 -8.22 15.07 6.33
N ASN A 304 -8.20 13.99 7.11
CA ASN A 304 -8.25 14.05 8.56
C ASN A 304 -6.86 13.84 9.20
N ASN A 305 -5.80 13.78 8.40
CA ASN A 305 -4.41 13.55 8.80
C ASN A 305 -4.23 12.43 9.85
N ARG A 306 -4.74 11.24 9.53
CA ARG A 306 -4.74 10.08 10.42
C ARG A 306 -4.48 8.78 9.69
N ILE A 307 -4.03 7.77 10.43
CA ILE A 307 -3.84 6.40 9.92
C ILE A 307 -4.99 5.55 10.41
N ILE A 308 -5.66 4.84 9.50
CA ILE A 308 -6.66 3.82 9.81
C ILE A 308 -5.94 2.47 9.91
N LEU A 309 -6.28 1.69 10.93
CA LEU A 309 -5.62 0.46 11.29
C LEU A 309 -6.62 -0.70 11.28
N SER A 310 -6.24 -1.79 10.63
CA SER A 310 -6.84 -3.11 10.78
C SER A 310 -5.93 -3.90 11.71
N LEU A 311 -6.46 -4.38 12.82
CA LEU A 311 -5.70 -4.96 13.91
C LEU A 311 -6.07 -6.44 14.12
N ASN A 312 -5.08 -7.26 14.40
CA ASN A 312 -5.24 -8.66 14.81
C ASN A 312 -5.07 -8.78 16.33
N ASP A 313 -5.97 -8.13 17.05
CA ASP A 313 -5.94 -8.02 18.51
C ASP A 313 -7.38 -7.94 19.08
N VAL A 314 -7.54 -7.61 20.36
CA VAL A 314 -8.85 -7.40 21.00
C VAL A 314 -9.69 -6.30 20.33
N VAL A 315 -9.01 -5.32 19.71
CA VAL A 315 -9.60 -4.30 18.85
C VAL A 315 -9.38 -4.74 17.41
N GLN A 316 -10.42 -4.67 16.57
CA GLN A 316 -10.32 -5.03 15.16
C GLN A 316 -9.99 -3.83 14.27
N PHE A 317 -10.61 -2.68 14.52
CA PHE A 317 -10.38 -1.46 13.74
C PHE A 317 -10.17 -0.25 14.64
N ALA A 318 -9.20 0.57 14.26
CA ALA A 318 -8.85 1.77 15.01
C ALA A 318 -8.30 2.85 14.09
N TYR A 319 -8.16 4.07 14.60
CA TYR A 319 -7.41 5.13 13.95
C TYR A 319 -6.40 5.77 14.91
N LEU A 320 -5.38 6.38 14.32
CA LEU A 320 -4.38 7.18 15.02
C LEU A 320 -4.27 8.53 14.32
N ASP A 321 -4.70 9.58 15.01
CA ASP A 321 -4.47 10.96 14.57
C ASP A 321 -2.98 11.28 14.63
N ILE A 322 -2.43 11.82 13.55
CA ILE A 322 -1.00 12.11 13.43
C ILE A 322 -0.68 13.55 13.86
N ASP A 323 -1.69 14.43 13.87
CA ASP A 323 -1.55 15.80 14.34
C ASP A 323 -0.97 15.86 15.76
N GLY A 324 0.11 16.63 15.93
CA GLY A 324 0.79 16.79 17.21
C GLY A 324 1.64 15.59 17.66
N ILE A 325 1.74 14.54 16.84
CA ILE A 325 2.72 13.45 17.01
C ILE A 325 3.95 13.69 16.12
N ILE A 326 3.72 14.21 14.91
CA ILE A 326 4.73 14.40 13.86
C ILE A 326 4.57 15.77 13.21
#